data_AF-A0A1W2A4A6-F1
#
_entry.id   AF-A0A1W2A4A6-F1
#
_cell.length_a   1.000
_cell.length_b   1.000
_cell.length_c   1.000
_cell.angle_alpha   90.00
_cell.angle_beta   90.00
_cell.angle_gamma   90.00
#
_symmetry.space_group_name_H-M   'P 1'
#
loop_
_entity.id
_entity.type
_entity.pdbx_description
1 polymer ?
#
loop_
_entity_poly.entity_id
_entity_poly.type
_entity_poly.pdbx_seq_one_letter_code
_entity_poly.pdbx_strand_id
1 'polypeptide(L)'
;MFRINYLLKKPSEITPWGEAHPTLHWFGLTDGLLWIEIGDSVIYEYAKAHADEKGNLIKYNDYQLSRFLEDFSDILSHVSESIPRTLYDAVESFEKDTEAWKDLYSDKDDEAFDEFYFGEYETLTSWFYDRCLDSGHLIEGPHIGCFRCGDNIKILWGSVIPRSDKLSSIWKYPSGCVEISYSEFVAEVQRFFSSFHKDMDKQVEDVVSNGISGVEVDTDGLIRENRLRKDVFSQKVDSLRNVDGCVTDWKAIMALFDKMRAEIKRSI
;
A
#
# COMPACT_ATOMS: atom_id res chain seq x y z
N MET A 1 16.70 6.25 -6.34
CA MET A 1 16.73 4.81 -5.97
C MET A 1 15.42 4.52 -5.28
N PHE A 2 14.68 3.56 -5.81
CA PHE A 2 13.50 2.96 -5.20
C PHE A 2 13.78 1.50 -4.84
N ARG A 3 13.52 1.12 -3.58
CA ARG A 3 13.82 -0.22 -3.08
C ARG A 3 12.82 -0.66 -2.01
N ILE A 4 12.15 -1.79 -2.22
CA ILE A 4 11.27 -2.42 -1.23
C ILE A 4 12.06 -3.51 -0.50
N ASN A 5 12.30 -3.31 0.78
CA ASN A 5 13.10 -4.20 1.59
C ASN A 5 12.25 -4.90 2.65
N TYR A 6 12.64 -6.13 2.97
CA TYR A 6 12.00 -6.88 4.03
C TYR A 6 12.99 -7.79 4.77
N LEU A 7 12.58 -8.24 5.95
CA LEU A 7 13.25 -9.29 6.71
C LEU A 7 12.21 -10.16 7.42
N LEU A 8 12.04 -11.41 6.98
CA LEU A 8 11.18 -12.39 7.64
C LEU A 8 11.78 -12.84 8.97
N LYS A 9 10.95 -12.94 10.00
CA LYS A 9 11.30 -13.63 11.25
C LYS A 9 11.40 -15.12 11.00
N LYS A 10 12.29 -15.80 11.72
CA LYS A 10 12.34 -17.26 11.64
C LYS A 10 11.07 -17.86 12.25
N PRO A 11 10.62 -19.04 11.80
CA PRO A 11 9.46 -19.72 12.38
C PRO A 11 9.50 -19.86 13.91
N SER A 12 10.68 -20.13 14.48
CA SER A 12 10.89 -20.22 15.93
C SER A 12 10.80 -18.89 16.69
N GLU A 13 10.84 -17.78 15.98
CA GLU A 13 10.79 -16.43 16.53
C GLU A 13 9.38 -15.82 16.44
N ILE A 14 8.46 -16.46 15.72
CA ILE A 14 7.09 -15.98 15.53
C ILE A 14 6.22 -16.43 16.69
N THR A 15 5.40 -15.51 17.21
CA THR A 15 4.39 -15.82 18.23
C THR A 15 3.25 -16.61 17.58
N PRO A 16 2.99 -17.87 17.98
CA PRO A 16 1.90 -18.67 17.43
C PRO A 16 0.53 -18.18 17.92
N TRP A 17 -0.53 -18.54 17.21
CA TRP A 17 -1.90 -18.17 17.54
C TRP A 17 -2.57 -19.24 18.41
N GLY A 18 -3.32 -18.79 19.42
CA GLY A 18 -4.04 -19.67 20.33
C GLY A 18 -3.22 -20.01 21.57
N GLU A 19 -3.88 -20.01 22.74
CA GLU A 19 -3.21 -20.25 24.03
C GLU A 19 -3.02 -21.75 24.29
N ALA A 20 -4.11 -22.53 24.30
CA ALA A 20 -4.08 -23.95 24.64
C ALA A 20 -3.61 -24.85 23.49
N HIS A 21 -3.86 -24.42 22.26
CA HIS A 21 -3.45 -25.10 21.02
C HIS A 21 -2.75 -24.08 20.12
N PRO A 22 -1.45 -23.81 20.36
CA PRO A 22 -0.69 -22.87 19.55
C PRO A 22 -0.61 -23.38 18.12
N THR A 23 -1.01 -22.54 17.17
CA THR A 23 -1.06 -22.86 15.74
C THR A 23 -0.31 -21.81 14.93
N LEU A 24 0.19 -22.21 13.77
CA LEU A 24 0.76 -21.28 12.81
C LEU A 24 0.31 -21.64 11.39
N HIS A 25 -0.03 -20.61 10.63
CA HIS A 25 -0.46 -20.68 9.23
C HIS A 25 0.36 -19.71 8.37
N TRP A 26 0.16 -19.73 7.05
CA TRP A 26 0.94 -18.96 6.09
C TRP A 26 1.04 -17.47 6.43
N PHE A 27 -0.08 -16.83 6.80
CA PHE A 27 -0.10 -15.42 7.24
C PHE A 27 0.90 -15.14 8.37
N GLY A 28 0.95 -16.01 9.38
CA GLY A 28 1.84 -15.88 10.52
C GLY A 28 3.31 -16.02 10.14
N LEU A 29 3.61 -16.88 9.16
CA LEU A 29 4.96 -17.00 8.59
C LEU A 29 5.41 -15.75 7.83
N THR A 30 4.51 -14.82 7.49
CA THR A 30 4.90 -13.55 6.88
C THR A 30 5.30 -12.48 7.90
N ASP A 31 5.35 -12.78 9.19
CA ASP A 31 5.78 -11.85 10.23
C ASP A 31 7.24 -11.41 10.02
N GLY A 32 7.47 -10.09 9.99
CA GLY A 32 8.78 -9.52 9.68
C GLY A 32 8.80 -8.01 9.58
N LEU A 33 9.97 -7.50 9.21
CA LEU A 33 10.19 -6.07 9.00
C LEU A 33 9.93 -5.69 7.53
N LEU A 34 9.36 -4.51 7.31
CA LEU A 34 9.16 -3.90 5.99
C LEU A 34 9.62 -2.44 5.99
N TRP A 35 10.39 -2.04 4.98
CA TRP A 35 10.71 -0.63 4.72
C TRP A 35 10.95 -0.37 3.24
N ILE A 36 10.68 0.86 2.81
CA ILE A 36 10.86 1.26 1.41
C ILE A 36 11.81 2.44 1.36
N GLU A 37 12.98 2.25 0.73
CA GLU A 37 13.92 3.34 0.49
C GLU A 37 13.51 4.04 -0.80
N ILE A 38 13.34 5.37 -0.73
CA ILE A 38 12.93 6.18 -1.87
C ILE A 38 13.57 7.57 -1.82
N GLY A 39 14.46 7.83 -2.77
CA GLY A 39 15.28 9.05 -2.74
C GLY A 39 16.11 9.12 -1.46
N ASP A 40 15.95 10.20 -0.69
CA ASP A 40 16.60 10.41 0.62
C ASP A 40 15.68 10.04 1.81
N SER A 41 14.54 9.41 1.54
CA SER A 41 13.52 9.04 2.53
C SER A 41 13.38 7.52 2.68
N VAL A 42 12.84 7.11 3.82
CA VAL A 42 12.49 5.70 4.09
C VAL A 42 11.05 5.63 4.60
N ILE A 43 10.15 5.09 3.80
CA ILE A 43 8.78 4.81 4.21
C ILE A 43 8.83 3.63 5.19
N TYR A 44 7.96 3.69 6.21
CA TYR A 44 7.92 2.75 7.33
C TYR A 44 9.14 2.78 8.28
N GLU A 45 9.98 3.82 8.25
CA GLU A 45 10.98 4.07 9.30
C GLU A 45 10.35 4.86 10.45
N TYR A 46 10.40 4.31 11.68
CA TYR A 46 9.93 5.01 12.86
C TYR A 46 10.83 6.20 13.20
N ALA A 47 10.22 7.33 13.59
CA ALA A 47 10.92 8.54 14.05
C ALA A 47 11.74 8.27 15.31
N LYS A 48 11.24 7.37 16.16
CA LYS A 48 11.95 6.84 17.32
C LYS A 48 11.79 5.33 17.30
N ALA A 49 12.91 4.64 17.33
CA ALA A 49 12.90 3.19 17.46
C ALA A 49 12.27 2.80 18.82
N HIS A 50 11.55 1.69 18.84
CA HIS A 50 10.85 1.18 20.03
C HIS A 50 11.18 -0.30 20.24
N ALA A 51 10.92 -0.83 21.43
CA ALA A 51 11.19 -2.23 21.74
C ALA A 51 10.02 -3.13 21.30
N ASP A 52 10.32 -4.27 20.69
CA ASP A 52 9.34 -5.35 20.51
C ASP A 52 9.02 -6.05 21.86
N GLU A 53 8.13 -7.05 21.83
CA GLU A 53 7.76 -7.85 23.01
C GLU A 53 8.96 -8.57 23.66
N LYS A 54 10.07 -8.74 22.92
CA LYS A 54 11.31 -9.40 23.36
C LYS A 54 12.39 -8.39 23.77
N GLY A 55 12.10 -7.10 23.74
CA GLY A 55 13.05 -6.04 24.08
C GLY A 55 14.02 -5.65 22.97
N ASN A 56 13.88 -6.18 21.75
CA ASN A 56 14.72 -5.81 20.62
C ASN A 56 14.29 -4.45 20.08
N LEU A 57 15.27 -3.62 19.71
CA LEU A 57 15.00 -2.31 19.16
C LEU A 57 14.56 -2.42 17.69
N ILE A 58 13.31 -2.06 17.42
CA ILE A 58 12.66 -2.07 16.12
C ILE A 58 12.70 -0.67 15.51
N LYS A 59 13.20 -0.61 14.26
CA LYS A 59 13.37 0.63 13.50
C LYS A 59 12.37 0.79 12.36
N TYR A 60 11.86 -0.32 11.85
CA TYR A 60 10.97 -0.38 10.69
C TYR A 60 9.65 -1.02 11.07
N ASN A 61 8.62 -0.85 10.26
CA ASN A 61 7.33 -1.52 10.47
C ASN A 61 7.52 -3.02 10.67
N ASP A 62 7.09 -3.53 11.82
CA ASP A 62 7.20 -4.94 12.23
C ASP A 62 5.79 -5.53 12.27
N TYR A 63 5.39 -6.18 11.18
CA TYR A 63 4.04 -6.69 10.98
C TYR A 63 4.03 -7.80 9.94
N GLN A 64 2.94 -8.57 9.84
CA GLN A 64 2.78 -9.56 8.79
C GLN A 64 2.80 -8.92 7.40
N LEU A 65 3.82 -9.26 6.61
CA LEU A 65 4.03 -8.74 5.25
C LEU A 65 2.89 -9.08 4.30
N SER A 66 2.11 -10.13 4.58
CA SER A 66 0.92 -10.48 3.82
C SER A 66 -0.05 -9.32 3.63
N ARG A 67 -0.24 -8.44 4.63
CA ARG A 67 -1.11 -7.25 4.48
C ARG A 67 -0.58 -6.30 3.40
N PHE A 68 0.70 -5.95 3.49
CA PHE A 68 1.35 -5.14 2.46
C PHE A 68 1.29 -5.81 1.08
N LEU A 69 1.55 -7.12 0.99
CA LEU A 69 1.54 -7.85 -0.28
C LEU A 69 0.15 -7.87 -0.92
N GLU A 70 -0.89 -8.14 -0.14
CA GLU A 70 -2.28 -8.11 -0.59
C GLU A 70 -2.61 -6.72 -1.15
N ASP A 71 -2.53 -5.70 -0.28
CA ASP A 71 -2.92 -4.32 -0.61
C ASP A 71 -2.08 -3.74 -1.77
N PHE A 72 -0.76 -3.96 -1.76
CA PHE A 72 0.12 -3.47 -2.82
C PHE A 72 -0.07 -4.21 -4.14
N SER A 73 -0.35 -5.52 -4.11
CA SER A 73 -0.59 -6.30 -5.34
C SER A 73 -1.91 -5.92 -6.00
N ASP A 74 -2.94 -5.57 -5.22
CA ASP A 74 -4.27 -5.22 -5.72
C ASP A 74 -4.25 -3.96 -6.58
N ILE A 75 -3.42 -2.97 -6.23
CA ILE A 75 -3.33 -1.72 -6.99
C ILE A 75 -2.53 -1.83 -8.29
N LEU A 76 -1.73 -2.89 -8.50
CA LEU A 76 -0.76 -2.95 -9.61
C LEU A 76 -1.40 -2.84 -10.99
N SER A 77 -2.62 -3.35 -11.15
CA SER A 77 -3.38 -3.24 -12.39
C SER A 77 -3.69 -1.77 -12.72
N HIS A 78 -4.20 -1.00 -11.76
CA HIS A 78 -4.48 0.43 -11.90
C HIS A 78 -3.21 1.27 -12.05
N VAL A 79 -2.13 0.91 -11.33
CA VAL A 79 -0.81 1.55 -11.44
C VAL A 79 -0.20 1.37 -12.84
N SER A 80 -0.50 0.24 -13.50
CA SER A 80 -0.02 -0.01 -14.87
C SER A 80 -0.62 0.93 -15.91
N GLU A 81 -1.82 1.45 -15.65
CA GLU A 81 -2.51 2.37 -16.54
C GLU A 81 -1.92 3.79 -16.43
N SER A 82 -1.47 4.34 -17.56
CA SER A 82 -0.98 5.71 -17.62
C SER A 82 -2.11 6.71 -17.46
N ILE A 83 -1.98 7.63 -16.50
CA ILE A 83 -2.96 8.68 -16.24
C ILE A 83 -2.73 9.90 -17.15
N PRO A 84 -3.78 10.71 -17.41
CA PRO A 84 -3.66 11.99 -18.09
C PRO A 84 -2.65 12.93 -17.43
N ARG A 85 -1.86 13.62 -18.25
CA ARG A 85 -0.80 14.53 -17.79
C ARG A 85 -1.32 15.58 -16.79
N THR A 86 -2.50 16.13 -17.05
CA THR A 86 -3.12 17.13 -16.17
C THR A 86 -3.37 16.61 -14.75
N LEU A 87 -3.81 15.35 -14.61
CA LEU A 87 -4.00 14.72 -13.29
C LEU A 87 -2.65 14.40 -12.65
N TYR A 88 -1.68 13.91 -13.43
CA TYR A 88 -0.33 13.62 -12.97
C TYR A 88 0.40 14.86 -12.42
N ASP A 89 0.17 16.03 -13.01
CA ASP A 89 0.72 17.28 -12.50
C ASP A 89 0.00 17.74 -11.20
N ALA A 90 -1.21 17.25 -10.95
CA ALA A 90 -2.04 17.61 -9.80
C ALA A 90 -2.03 16.61 -8.63
N VAL A 91 -1.45 15.41 -8.77
CA VAL A 91 -1.49 14.34 -7.74
C VAL A 91 -1.14 14.80 -6.33
N GLU A 92 -0.12 15.66 -6.17
CA GLU A 92 0.33 16.12 -4.84
C GLU A 92 -0.67 17.06 -4.16
N SER A 93 -1.50 17.77 -4.93
CA SER A 93 -2.56 18.64 -4.40
C SER A 93 -3.94 18.00 -4.47
N PHE A 94 -4.07 16.82 -5.09
CA PHE A 94 -5.36 16.24 -5.48
C PHE A 94 -6.27 16.03 -4.26
N GLU A 95 -5.80 15.33 -3.22
CA GLU A 95 -6.61 15.07 -2.02
C GLU A 95 -7.09 16.37 -1.35
N LYS A 96 -6.20 17.36 -1.27
CA LYS A 96 -6.53 18.68 -0.70
C LYS A 96 -7.57 19.41 -1.55
N ASP A 97 -7.41 19.40 -2.87
CA ASP A 97 -8.35 20.03 -3.79
C ASP A 97 -9.72 19.33 -3.72
N THR A 98 -9.75 17.99 -3.66
CA THR A 98 -11.00 17.23 -3.52
C THR A 98 -11.67 17.47 -2.18
N GLU A 99 -10.91 17.57 -1.08
CA GLU A 99 -11.49 17.91 0.23
C GLU A 99 -12.10 19.31 0.21
N ALA A 100 -11.40 20.29 -0.37
CA ALA A 100 -11.92 21.64 -0.53
C ALA A 100 -13.18 21.67 -1.40
N TRP A 101 -13.29 20.80 -2.40
CA TRP A 101 -14.49 20.64 -3.21
C TRP A 101 -15.65 20.05 -2.41
N LYS A 102 -15.39 18.99 -1.63
CA LYS A 102 -16.38 18.38 -0.73
C LYS A 102 -16.92 19.38 0.29
N ASP A 103 -16.04 20.22 0.85
CA ASP A 103 -16.41 21.27 1.79
C ASP A 103 -17.38 22.31 1.19
N LEU A 104 -17.39 22.55 -0.14
CA LEU A 104 -18.38 23.44 -0.77
C LEU A 104 -19.82 22.91 -0.67
N TYR A 105 -19.97 21.61 -0.41
CA TYR A 105 -21.26 20.92 -0.31
C TYR A 105 -21.63 20.59 1.15
N SER A 106 -20.77 20.90 2.14
CA SER A 106 -21.00 20.51 3.54
C SER A 106 -22.26 21.10 4.19
N ASP A 107 -22.69 22.27 3.70
CA ASP A 107 -23.87 22.98 4.20
C ASP A 107 -25.15 22.68 3.40
N LYS A 108 -25.10 21.74 2.45
CA LYS A 108 -26.27 21.27 1.70
C LYS A 108 -27.13 20.35 2.57
N ASP A 109 -28.40 20.19 2.20
CA ASP A 109 -29.22 19.13 2.79
C ASP A 109 -28.68 17.74 2.40
N ASP A 110 -29.02 16.72 3.20
CA ASP A 110 -28.49 15.37 3.08
C ASP A 110 -28.73 14.77 1.68
N GLU A 111 -29.89 15.04 1.06
CA GLU A 111 -30.23 14.52 -0.28
C GLU A 111 -29.31 15.12 -1.35
N ALA A 112 -29.11 16.44 -1.32
CA ALA A 112 -28.20 17.12 -2.24
C ALA A 112 -26.73 16.78 -1.98
N PHE A 113 -26.34 16.54 -0.73
CA PHE A 113 -24.98 16.09 -0.40
C PHE A 113 -24.74 14.66 -0.92
N ASP A 114 -25.68 13.74 -0.71
CA ASP A 114 -25.57 12.36 -1.17
C ASP A 114 -25.53 12.26 -2.71
N GLU A 115 -26.35 13.03 -3.42
CA GLU A 115 -26.32 13.08 -4.89
C GLU A 115 -24.93 13.53 -5.41
N PHE A 116 -24.35 14.56 -4.79
CA PHE A 116 -22.99 15.00 -5.09
C PHE A 116 -21.95 13.95 -4.72
N TYR A 117 -22.04 13.39 -3.50
CA TYR A 117 -21.02 12.50 -2.95
C TYR A 117 -20.91 11.21 -3.76
N PHE A 118 -22.03 10.51 -3.94
CA PHE A 118 -22.07 9.23 -4.67
C PHE A 118 -22.08 9.41 -6.19
N GLY A 119 -22.50 10.57 -6.70
CA GLY A 119 -22.53 10.83 -8.13
C GLY A 119 -21.20 11.34 -8.68
N GLU A 120 -20.64 12.37 -8.04
CA GLU A 120 -19.54 13.15 -8.61
C GLU A 120 -18.24 13.00 -7.83
N TYR A 121 -18.30 13.11 -6.50
CA TYR A 121 -17.11 13.07 -5.65
C TYR A 121 -16.45 11.69 -5.67
N GLU A 122 -17.22 10.62 -5.44
CA GLU A 122 -16.73 9.24 -5.48
C GLU A 122 -16.18 8.92 -6.88
N THR A 123 -16.91 9.29 -7.93
CA THR A 123 -16.45 9.11 -9.32
C THR A 123 -15.13 9.83 -9.58
N LEU A 124 -14.98 11.10 -9.15
CA LEU A 124 -13.73 11.84 -9.36
C LEU A 124 -12.57 11.26 -8.55
N THR A 125 -12.82 10.76 -7.35
CA THR A 125 -11.77 10.34 -6.43
C THR A 125 -11.33 8.89 -6.63
N SER A 126 -12.17 8.04 -7.24
CA SER A 126 -11.88 6.60 -7.39
C SER A 126 -10.55 6.33 -8.09
N TRP A 127 -10.25 7.01 -9.21
CA TRP A 127 -8.99 6.78 -9.94
C TRP A 127 -7.75 7.01 -9.08
N PHE A 128 -7.83 7.92 -8.11
CA PHE A 128 -6.73 8.24 -7.22
C PHE A 128 -6.57 7.14 -6.18
N TYR A 129 -7.67 6.76 -5.51
CA TYR A 129 -7.65 5.75 -4.46
C TYR A 129 -7.41 4.32 -4.98
N ASP A 130 -7.84 4.00 -6.21
CA ASP A 130 -7.52 2.73 -6.89
C ASP A 130 -6.01 2.51 -7.08
N ARG A 131 -5.22 3.58 -6.99
CA ARG A 131 -3.75 3.57 -7.14
C ARG A 131 -3.01 3.77 -5.83
N CYS A 132 -3.74 3.72 -4.72
CA CYS A 132 -3.20 3.89 -3.38
C CYS A 132 -3.41 2.63 -2.55
N LEU A 133 -2.39 2.24 -1.80
CA LEU A 133 -2.51 1.16 -0.83
C LEU A 133 -2.94 1.72 0.53
N ASP A 134 -3.87 1.02 1.16
CA ASP A 134 -4.35 1.33 2.51
C ASP A 134 -3.48 0.64 3.56
N SER A 135 -2.84 1.42 4.42
CA SER A 135 -2.10 0.91 5.59
C SER A 135 -2.98 0.85 6.85
N GLY A 136 -4.31 0.71 6.73
CA GLY A 136 -5.26 0.76 7.85
C GLY A 136 -5.08 -0.30 8.93
N HIS A 137 -4.26 -1.32 8.67
CA HIS A 137 -3.81 -2.29 9.69
C HIS A 137 -2.74 -1.72 10.64
N LEU A 138 -2.17 -0.55 10.32
CA LEU A 138 -1.17 0.14 11.11
C LEU A 138 -1.77 1.37 11.78
N ILE A 139 -1.34 1.62 13.01
CA ILE A 139 -1.60 2.89 13.69
C ILE A 139 -0.90 4.00 12.89
N GLU A 140 -1.67 5.01 12.46
CA GLU A 140 -1.18 6.14 11.66
C GLU A 140 -0.43 5.72 10.38
N GLY A 141 -0.75 4.55 9.80
CA GLY A 141 -0.07 4.03 8.61
C GLY A 141 -0.03 5.04 7.46
N PRO A 142 1.10 5.14 6.72
CA PRO A 142 1.18 5.99 5.55
C PRO A 142 0.21 5.49 4.47
N HIS A 143 -0.55 6.40 3.90
CA HIS A 143 -1.21 6.22 2.62
C HIS A 143 -0.15 6.34 1.53
N ILE A 144 -0.03 5.37 0.62
CA ILE A 144 1.01 5.36 -0.42
C ILE A 144 0.35 5.19 -1.78
N GLY A 145 0.52 6.18 -2.66
CA GLY A 145 -0.02 6.21 -4.01
C GLY A 145 1.05 6.07 -5.10
N CYS A 146 0.74 5.35 -6.16
CA CYS A 146 1.63 5.09 -7.30
C CYS A 146 0.96 5.52 -8.62
N PHE A 147 1.39 6.63 -9.21
CA PHE A 147 0.71 7.27 -10.34
C PHE A 147 1.59 7.29 -11.58
N ARG A 148 1.28 6.49 -12.60
CA ARG A 148 2.06 6.42 -13.84
C ARG A 148 1.63 7.49 -14.85
N CYS A 149 2.57 8.16 -15.50
CA CYS A 149 2.31 8.97 -16.71
C CYS A 149 3.41 8.71 -17.76
N GLY A 150 3.06 8.00 -18.83
CA GLY A 150 4.00 7.54 -19.84
C GLY A 150 5.06 6.61 -19.24
N ASP A 151 6.32 7.03 -19.32
CA ASP A 151 7.49 6.29 -18.83
C ASP A 151 7.92 6.69 -17.41
N ASN A 152 7.17 7.59 -16.76
CA ASN A 152 7.44 8.06 -15.40
C ASN A 152 6.34 7.62 -14.45
N ILE A 153 6.68 7.55 -13.16
CA ILE A 153 5.75 7.28 -12.08
C ILE A 153 6.08 8.16 -10.88
N LYS A 154 5.05 8.79 -10.31
CA LYS A 154 5.12 9.45 -9.01
C LYS A 154 4.70 8.49 -7.92
N ILE A 155 5.53 8.41 -6.89
CA ILE A 155 5.21 7.70 -5.65
C ILE A 155 5.00 8.76 -4.58
N LEU A 156 3.77 8.89 -4.14
CA LEU A 156 3.33 9.80 -3.09
C LEU A 156 3.13 9.01 -1.81
N TRP A 157 3.51 9.57 -0.67
CA TRP A 157 3.08 9.05 0.62
C TRP A 157 2.71 10.16 1.59
N GLY A 158 1.79 9.84 2.50
CA GLY A 158 1.36 10.73 3.58
C GLY A 158 0.75 9.96 4.74
N SER A 159 1.25 10.19 5.95
CA SER A 159 0.63 9.72 7.18
C SER A 159 -0.39 10.73 7.70
N VAL A 160 -1.54 10.24 8.18
CA VAL A 160 -2.52 11.08 8.87
C VAL A 160 -1.89 11.63 10.15
N ILE A 161 -1.78 12.96 10.27
CA ILE A 161 -1.41 13.62 11.53
C ILE A 161 -2.73 13.93 12.27
N PRO A 162 -3.00 13.35 13.45
CA PRO A 162 -4.20 13.67 14.21
C PRO A 162 -4.27 15.17 14.52
N ARG A 163 -5.40 15.81 14.20
CA ARG A 163 -5.62 17.25 14.47
C ARG A 163 -5.62 17.58 15.97
N SER A 164 -5.85 16.60 16.84
CA SER A 164 -6.09 16.80 18.28
C SER A 164 -4.82 16.88 19.12
N ASP A 165 -3.74 16.23 18.71
CA ASP A 165 -2.51 16.17 19.49
C ASP A 165 -1.33 16.57 18.60
N LYS A 166 -0.61 17.62 18.99
CA LYS A 166 0.65 18.07 18.36
C LYS A 166 1.80 17.06 18.55
N LEU A 167 1.51 15.76 18.64
CA LEU A 167 2.52 14.73 18.61
C LEU A 167 3.07 14.64 17.18
N SER A 168 4.39 14.76 17.09
CA SER A 168 5.14 14.45 15.88
C SER A 168 4.75 13.06 15.38
N SER A 169 4.51 12.92 14.08
CA SER A 169 4.31 11.63 13.40
C SER A 169 5.21 10.52 13.96
N ILE A 170 4.66 9.32 14.14
CA ILE A 170 5.44 8.14 14.53
C ILE A 170 6.46 7.75 13.45
N TRP A 171 6.25 8.19 12.20
CA TRP A 171 7.15 7.98 11.07
C TRP A 171 8.16 9.11 10.95
N LYS A 172 9.41 8.76 10.65
CA LYS A 172 10.52 9.69 10.45
C LYS A 172 10.32 10.58 9.22
N TYR A 173 9.72 10.02 8.16
CA TYR A 173 9.42 10.70 6.90
C TYR A 173 7.89 10.65 6.67
N PRO A 174 7.10 11.53 7.33
CA PRO A 174 5.64 11.44 7.35
C PRO A 174 4.99 11.63 5.98
N SER A 175 5.63 12.36 5.07
CA SER A 175 5.11 12.57 3.73
C SER A 175 6.22 12.86 2.74
N GLY A 176 5.90 12.67 1.46
CA GLY A 176 6.78 13.04 0.36
C GLY A 176 6.24 12.57 -0.99
N CYS A 177 6.90 13.03 -2.05
CA CYS A 177 6.61 12.67 -3.42
C CYS A 177 7.94 12.52 -4.16
N VAL A 178 8.12 11.42 -4.87
CA VAL A 178 9.30 11.19 -5.71
C VAL A 178 8.84 10.69 -7.08
N GLU A 179 9.46 11.24 -8.13
CA GLU A 179 9.31 10.75 -9.49
C GLU A 179 10.49 9.86 -9.86
N ILE A 180 10.19 8.68 -10.40
CA ILE A 180 11.18 7.74 -10.95
C ILE A 180 10.71 7.24 -12.33
N SER A 181 11.60 6.53 -13.03
CA SER A 181 11.17 5.83 -14.25
C SER A 181 10.23 4.67 -13.90
N TYR A 182 9.20 4.47 -14.72
CA TYR A 182 8.28 3.35 -14.58
C TYR A 182 9.02 2.01 -14.71
N SER A 183 10.07 1.94 -15.54
CA SER A 183 10.91 0.75 -15.63
C SER A 183 11.66 0.41 -14.34
N GLU A 184 12.13 1.42 -13.60
CA GLU A 184 12.77 1.22 -12.28
C GLU A 184 11.76 0.66 -11.28
N PHE A 185 10.55 1.22 -11.25
CA PHE A 185 9.45 0.72 -10.42
C PHE A 185 9.12 -0.74 -10.72
N VAL A 186 8.86 -1.08 -12.00
CA VAL A 186 8.50 -2.45 -12.40
C VAL A 186 9.60 -3.45 -12.05
N ALA A 187 10.86 -3.10 -12.34
CA ALA A 187 12.00 -3.97 -12.03
C ALA A 187 12.12 -4.24 -10.53
N GLU A 188 11.91 -3.23 -9.70
CA GLU A 188 11.98 -3.36 -8.25
C GLU A 188 10.82 -4.16 -7.66
N VAL A 189 9.58 -3.93 -8.13
CA VAL A 189 8.41 -4.73 -7.71
C VAL A 189 8.64 -6.20 -8.05
N GLN A 190 9.09 -6.51 -9.26
CA GLN A 190 9.37 -7.87 -9.69
C GLN A 190 10.45 -8.55 -8.86
N ARG A 191 11.52 -7.82 -8.58
CA ARG A 191 12.60 -8.30 -7.73
C ARG A 191 12.09 -8.57 -6.32
N PHE A 192 11.34 -7.64 -5.72
CA PHE A 192 10.77 -7.79 -4.38
C PHE A 192 9.92 -9.04 -4.27
N PHE A 193 8.89 -9.20 -5.11
CA PHE A 193 8.02 -10.38 -5.08
C PHE A 193 8.79 -11.69 -5.37
N SER A 194 9.74 -11.68 -6.30
CA SER A 194 10.57 -12.85 -6.59
C SER A 194 11.44 -13.25 -5.40
N SER A 195 12.06 -12.28 -4.72
CA SER A 195 12.82 -12.53 -3.49
C SER A 195 11.91 -13.06 -2.38
N PHE A 196 10.76 -12.40 -2.16
CA PHE A 196 9.83 -12.79 -1.11
C PHE A 196 9.31 -14.22 -1.31
N HIS A 197 8.89 -14.58 -2.53
CA HIS A 197 8.46 -15.95 -2.85
C HIS A 197 9.56 -16.99 -2.58
N LYS A 198 10.81 -16.68 -2.93
CA LYS A 198 11.93 -17.58 -2.69
C LYS A 198 12.16 -17.80 -1.19
N ASP A 199 12.09 -16.74 -0.39
CA ASP A 199 12.31 -16.84 1.05
C ASP A 199 11.13 -17.55 1.74
N MET A 200 9.89 -17.30 1.29
CA MET A 200 8.70 -18.02 1.76
C MET A 200 8.73 -19.50 1.38
N ASP A 201 9.16 -19.86 0.16
CA ASP A 201 9.32 -21.27 -0.25
C ASP A 201 10.26 -21.98 0.74
N LYS A 202 11.42 -21.37 1.03
CA LYS A 202 12.38 -21.91 1.99
C LYS A 202 11.80 -22.01 3.40
N GLN A 203 11.05 -21.00 3.84
CA GLN A 203 10.47 -20.97 5.18
C GLN A 203 9.38 -22.04 5.34
N VAL A 204 8.57 -22.26 4.31
CA VAL A 204 7.58 -23.34 4.27
C VAL A 204 8.26 -24.70 4.26
N GLU A 205 9.31 -24.89 3.44
CA GLU A 205 10.10 -26.12 3.42
C GLU A 205 10.70 -26.46 4.80
N ASP A 206 11.23 -25.44 5.51
CA ASP A 206 11.78 -25.59 6.85
C ASP A 206 10.71 -26.04 7.85
N VAL A 207 9.54 -25.38 7.87
CA VAL A 207 8.42 -25.73 8.76
C VAL A 207 7.88 -27.13 8.45
N VAL A 208 7.77 -27.51 7.18
CA VAL A 208 7.31 -28.85 6.78
C VAL A 208 8.31 -29.93 7.21
N SER A 209 9.61 -29.66 7.10
CA SER A 209 10.66 -30.65 7.39
C SER A 209 10.94 -30.80 8.88
N ASN A 210 10.95 -29.68 9.60
CA ASN A 210 11.45 -29.61 10.97
C ASN A 210 10.33 -29.37 12.00
N GLY A 211 9.16 -28.93 11.56
CA GLY A 211 8.09 -28.47 12.44
C GLY A 211 8.49 -27.23 13.24
N ILE A 212 7.63 -26.86 14.20
CA ILE A 212 7.91 -25.81 15.17
C ILE A 212 7.57 -26.40 16.54
N SER A 213 8.53 -26.35 17.47
CA SER A 213 8.37 -26.98 18.78
C SER A 213 7.16 -26.42 19.53
N GLY A 214 6.21 -27.29 19.86
CA GLY A 214 5.01 -26.93 20.63
C GLY A 214 3.94 -26.17 19.84
N VAL A 215 4.04 -26.15 18.50
CA VAL A 215 3.08 -25.46 17.62
C VAL A 215 2.54 -26.43 16.58
N GLU A 216 1.22 -26.47 16.44
CA GLU A 216 0.51 -27.25 15.44
C GLU A 216 0.47 -26.51 14.10
N VAL A 217 0.79 -27.21 13.01
CA VAL A 217 0.79 -26.65 11.66
C VAL A 217 0.14 -27.64 10.71
N ASP A 218 -0.90 -27.22 9.98
CA ASP A 218 -1.41 -27.96 8.81
C ASP A 218 -0.42 -27.79 7.66
N THR A 219 0.54 -28.70 7.55
CA THR A 219 1.62 -28.64 6.56
C THR A 219 1.09 -28.76 5.13
N ASP A 220 0.07 -29.59 4.91
CA ASP A 220 -0.55 -29.74 3.58
C ASP A 220 -1.29 -28.45 3.19
N GLY A 221 -2.02 -27.84 4.14
CA GLY A 221 -2.63 -26.52 3.99
C GLY A 221 -1.61 -25.44 3.68
N LEU A 222 -0.50 -25.41 4.43
CA LEU A 222 0.56 -24.44 4.27
C LEU A 222 1.21 -24.50 2.88
N ILE A 223 1.52 -25.70 2.38
CA ILE A 223 2.07 -25.90 1.03
C ILE A 223 1.10 -25.40 -0.04
N ARG A 224 -0.19 -25.75 0.08
CA ARG A 224 -1.23 -25.32 -0.87
C ARG A 224 -1.37 -23.80 -0.87
N GLU A 225 -1.45 -23.18 0.31
CA GLU A 225 -1.58 -21.73 0.42
C GLU A 225 -0.36 -21.02 -0.15
N ASN A 226 0.87 -21.46 0.17
CA ASN A 226 2.08 -20.84 -0.34
C ASN A 226 2.13 -20.83 -1.87
N ARG A 227 1.79 -21.95 -2.49
CA ARG A 227 1.70 -22.04 -3.95
C ARG A 227 0.61 -21.12 -4.51
N LEU A 228 -0.58 -21.13 -3.92
CA LEU A 228 -1.68 -20.28 -4.38
C LEU A 228 -1.32 -18.79 -4.32
N ARG A 229 -0.75 -18.34 -3.19
CA ARG A 229 -0.32 -16.95 -2.99
C ARG A 229 0.73 -16.55 -4.02
N LYS A 230 1.72 -17.41 -4.25
CA LYS A 230 2.76 -17.20 -5.27
C LYS A 230 2.17 -17.05 -6.67
N ASP A 231 1.24 -17.92 -7.06
CA ASP A 231 0.58 -17.88 -8.36
C ASP A 231 -0.23 -16.57 -8.52
N VAL A 232 -1.04 -16.21 -7.52
CA VAL A 232 -1.87 -14.99 -7.52
C VAL A 232 -1.03 -13.73 -7.59
N PHE A 233 0.00 -13.60 -6.75
CA PHE A 233 0.87 -12.43 -6.76
C PHE A 233 1.67 -12.31 -8.05
N SER A 234 2.15 -13.43 -8.60
CA SER A 234 2.88 -13.40 -9.88
C SER A 234 2.00 -12.88 -11.02
N GLN A 235 0.73 -13.31 -11.08
CA GLN A 235 -0.23 -12.82 -12.07
C GLN A 235 -0.45 -11.30 -11.96
N LYS A 236 -0.60 -10.78 -10.74
CA LYS A 236 -0.75 -9.33 -10.49
C LYS A 236 0.51 -8.54 -10.84
N VAL A 237 1.69 -9.09 -10.55
CA VAL A 237 2.97 -8.45 -10.93
C VAL A 237 3.16 -8.43 -12.44
N ASP A 238 2.73 -9.48 -13.14
CA ASP A 238 2.81 -9.55 -14.60
C ASP A 238 1.92 -8.50 -15.29
N SER A 239 0.83 -8.04 -14.65
CA SER A 239 -0.02 -6.98 -15.19
C SER A 239 0.72 -5.64 -15.35
N LEU A 240 1.80 -5.40 -14.61
CA LEU A 240 2.63 -4.20 -14.77
C LEU A 240 3.31 -4.11 -16.14
N ARG A 241 3.48 -5.24 -16.84
CA ARG A 241 4.07 -5.28 -18.19
C ARG A 241 3.02 -5.26 -19.29
N ASN A 242 1.82 -5.78 -19.00
CA ASN A 242 0.75 -5.93 -19.97
C ASN A 242 -0.25 -4.80 -19.77
N VAL A 243 -0.11 -3.74 -20.58
CA VAL A 243 -1.07 -2.63 -20.61
C VAL A 243 -2.32 -3.09 -21.36
N ASP A 244 -3.08 -3.98 -20.74
CA ASP A 244 -4.33 -4.49 -21.31
C ASP A 244 -5.47 -3.52 -21.01
N GLY A 245 -5.63 -2.55 -21.89
CA GLY A 245 -6.80 -1.68 -21.94
C GLY A 245 -6.81 -0.58 -20.88
N CYS A 246 -7.55 0.48 -21.21
CA CYS A 246 -7.87 1.57 -20.30
C CYS A 246 -9.15 1.16 -19.57
N VAL A 247 -9.05 0.94 -18.26
CA VAL A 247 -10.20 0.55 -17.40
C VAL A 247 -10.90 1.80 -16.86
N THR A 248 -10.15 2.88 -16.66
CA THR A 248 -10.64 4.13 -16.11
C THR A 248 -11.32 4.98 -17.20
N ASP A 249 -12.55 5.46 -16.98
CA ASP A 249 -13.17 6.45 -17.88
C ASP A 249 -12.54 7.84 -17.70
N TRP A 250 -11.36 8.03 -18.30
CA TRP A 250 -10.63 9.30 -18.21
C TRP A 250 -11.44 10.49 -18.72
N LYS A 251 -12.42 10.28 -19.62
CA LYS A 251 -13.26 11.39 -20.10
C LYS A 251 -14.19 11.88 -18.99
N ALA A 252 -14.83 10.96 -18.27
CA ALA A 252 -15.66 11.28 -17.11
C ALA A 252 -14.82 11.92 -15.99
N ILE A 253 -13.67 11.32 -15.65
CA ILE A 253 -12.75 11.86 -14.62
C ILE A 253 -12.30 13.27 -14.97
N MET A 254 -11.84 13.51 -16.20
CA MET A 254 -11.36 14.84 -16.61
C MET A 254 -12.47 15.88 -16.59
N ALA A 255 -13.70 15.53 -16.98
CA ALA A 255 -14.84 16.44 -16.91
C ALA A 255 -15.15 16.85 -15.46
N LEU A 256 -15.13 15.90 -14.53
CA LEU A 256 -15.32 16.18 -13.10
C LEU A 256 -14.15 16.97 -12.50
N PHE A 257 -12.93 16.68 -12.92
CA PHE A 257 -11.75 17.42 -12.48
C PHE A 257 -11.81 18.89 -12.91
N ASP A 258 -12.20 19.16 -14.16
CA ASP A 258 -12.41 20.53 -14.66
C ASP A 258 -13.55 21.24 -13.91
N LYS A 259 -14.64 20.53 -13.61
CA LYS A 259 -15.76 21.04 -12.80
C LYS A 259 -15.28 21.44 -11.40
N MET A 260 -14.61 20.54 -10.69
CA MET A 260 -14.02 20.78 -9.37
C MET A 260 -13.16 22.05 -9.37
N ARG A 261 -12.21 22.14 -10.31
CA ARG A 261 -11.29 23.28 -10.41
C ARG A 261 -12.02 24.60 -10.69
N ALA A 262 -13.08 24.57 -11.50
CA ALA A 262 -13.90 25.74 -11.79
C ALA A 262 -14.70 26.21 -10.57
N GLU A 263 -15.24 25.28 -9.78
CA GLU A 263 -16.04 25.59 -8.59
C GLU A 263 -15.19 26.10 -7.43
N ILE A 264 -14.07 25.45 -7.12
CA ILE A 264 -13.11 25.93 -6.10
C ILE A 264 -12.68 27.37 -6.42
N LYS A 265 -12.38 27.67 -7.70
CA LYS A 265 -11.97 29.01 -8.12
C LYS A 265 -13.05 30.08 -7.95
N ARG A 266 -14.34 29.72 -8.02
CA ARG A 266 -15.46 30.67 -7.82
C ARG A 266 -15.71 30.97 -6.35
N SER A 267 -15.25 30.12 -5.45
CA SER A 267 -15.44 30.25 -4.00
C SER A 267 -14.31 31.02 -3.30
N ILE A 268 -13.24 31.38 -4.03
CA ILE A 268 -12.12 32.23 -3.57
C ILE A 268 -12.33 33.66 -4.07
#